data_AF-A0A4U7DA29-F1
#
_entry.id   AF-A0A4U7DA29-F1
#
_cell.length_a   1.000
_cell.length_b   1.000
_cell.length_c   1.000
_cell.angle_alpha   90.00
_cell.angle_beta   90.00
_cell.angle_gamma   90.00
#
_symmetry.space_group_name_H-M   'P 1'
#
loop_
_entity.id
_entity.type
_entity.pdbx_description
1 polymer ?
#
loop_
_entity_poly.entity_id
_entity_poly.type
_entity_poly.pdbx_seq_one_letter_code
_entity_poly.pdbx_strand_id
1 'polypeptide(L)' 'QAALFNNAERSILADKSRLKQVFENLFRNSIEHGGSDVTVTVGELDDGFYIEDDGPGISSEEYDDIFEA' A
#
# COMPACT_ATOMS: atom_id res chain seq x y z
N GLN A 1 3.78 -3.76 -16.51
CA GLN A 1 2.88 -2.62 -16.25
C GLN A 1 2.23 -2.91 -14.90
N ALA A 2 2.29 -1.98 -13.95
CA ALA A 2 1.77 -2.22 -12.60
C ALA A 2 0.24 -2.36 -12.62
N ALA A 3 -0.29 -3.19 -11.72
CA ALA A 3 -1.72 -3.45 -11.59
C ALA A 3 -2.23 -3.07 -10.19
N LEU A 4 -3.50 -2.67 -10.12
CA LEU A 4 -4.20 -2.39 -8.87
C LEU A 4 -5.50 -3.22 -8.83
N PHE A 5 -5.66 -4.02 -7.79
CA PHE A 5 -6.88 -4.74 -7.47
C PHE A 5 -7.51 -4.17 -6.22
N ASN A 6 -8.76 -3.72 -6.32
CA ASN A 6 -9.55 -3.33 -5.15
C ASN A 6 -10.58 -4.40 -4.85
N ASN A 7 -10.37 -5.13 -3.75
CA ASN A 7 -11.31 -6.12 -3.22
C ASN A 7 -12.10 -5.57 -2.02
N ALA A 8 -11.95 -4.29 -1.69
CA ALA A 8 -12.71 -3.64 -0.63
C ALA A 8 -13.98 -2.97 -1.18
N GLU A 9 -15.12 -3.29 -0.57
CA GLU A 9 -16.43 -2.70 -0.84
C GLU A 9 -16.94 -1.86 0.35
N ARG A 10 -16.26 -1.92 1.50
CA ARG A 10 -16.62 -1.17 2.70
C ARG A 10 -16.30 0.32 2.62
N SER A 11 -17.14 1.14 3.25
CA SER A 11 -16.85 2.55 3.54
C SER A 11 -16.28 2.72 4.95
N ILE A 12 -15.27 3.58 5.10
CA ILE A 12 -14.65 3.90 6.39
C ILE A 12 -14.81 5.39 6.72
N LEU A 13 -14.81 5.72 8.02
CA LEU A 13 -14.75 7.10 8.49
C LEU A 13 -13.29 7.55 8.57
N ALA A 14 -12.89 8.46 7.68
CA ALA A 14 -11.52 8.99 7.63
C ALA A 14 -11.50 10.43 7.10
N ASP A 15 -10.39 11.12 7.37
CA ASP A 15 -10.06 12.34 6.63
C ASP A 15 -9.69 11.97 5.19
N LYS A 16 -10.51 12.38 4.24
CA LYS A 16 -10.35 12.07 2.81
C LYS A 16 -9.00 12.52 2.26
N SER A 17 -8.48 13.67 2.71
CA SER A 17 -7.21 14.20 2.19
C SER A 17 -6.02 13.40 2.69
N ARG A 18 -6.03 13.05 3.98
CA ARG A 18 -4.99 12.21 4.60
C ARG A 18 -5.01 10.80 4.06
N LEU A 19 -6.20 10.22 3.90
CA LEU A 19 -6.35 8.87 3.33
C LEU A 19 -5.84 8.80 1.90
N LYS A 20 -6.16 9.81 1.07
CA LYS A 20 -5.63 9.91 -0.30
C LYS A 20 -4.10 9.96 -0.31
N GLN A 21 -3.49 10.74 0.59
CA GLN A 21 -2.03 10.84 0.67
C GLN A 21 -1.36 9.51 1.06
N VAL A 22 -1.98 8.76 1.98
CA VAL A 22 -1.49 7.41 2.35
C VAL A 22 -1.50 6.48 1.12
N PHE A 23 -2.60 6.45 0.36
CA PHE A 23 -2.67 5.65 -0.87
C PHE A 23 -1.62 6.07 -1.91
N GLU A 24 -1.46 7.37 -2.16
CA GLU A 24 -0.45 7.88 -3.11
C GLU A 24 0.96 7.47 -2.70
N ASN A 25 1.29 7.54 -1.41
CA ASN A 25 2.58 7.13 -0.90
C ASN A 25 2.80 5.63 -1.09
N LEU A 26 1.84 4.80 -0.66
CA LEU A 26 2.01 3.35 -0.71
C LEU A 26 2.07 2.82 -2.14
N PHE A 27 1.24 3.32 -3.06
CA PHE A 27 1.27 2.88 -4.46
C PHE A 27 2.55 3.28 -5.17
N ARG A 28 3.07 4.48 -4.89
CA ARG A 28 4.37 4.91 -5.40
C ARG A 28 5.47 4.02 -4.86
N ASN A 29 5.49 3.74 -3.56
CA ASN A 29 6.50 2.88 -2.93
C ASN A 29 6.49 1.48 -3.57
N SER A 30 5.30 0.88 -3.78
CA SER A 30 5.22 -0.44 -4.43
C SER A 30 5.80 -0.42 -5.84
N ILE A 31 5.59 0.64 -6.64
CA ILE A 31 6.14 0.73 -8.01
C ILE A 31 7.65 1.00 -7.99
N GLU A 32 8.11 1.91 -7.13
CA GLU A 32 9.52 2.31 -7.03
C GLU A 32 10.40 1.15 -6.56
N HIS A 33 9.90 0.33 -5.62
CA HIS A 33 10.68 -0.75 -5.01
C HIS A 33 10.32 -2.15 -5.53
N GLY A 34 9.06 -2.39 -5.93
CA GLY A 34 8.59 -3.66 -6.49
C GLY A 34 8.76 -3.79 -8.01
N GLY A 35 9.05 -2.67 -8.69
CA GLY A 35 9.26 -2.64 -10.13
C GLY A 35 7.97 -2.46 -10.94
N SER A 36 8.11 -2.41 -12.27
CA SER A 36 7.03 -2.02 -13.18
C SER A 36 5.96 -3.09 -13.42
N ASP A 37 6.11 -4.29 -12.84
CA ASP A 37 5.18 -5.42 -12.97
C ASP A 37 4.51 -5.80 -11.64
N VAL A 38 4.69 -4.98 -10.60
CA VAL A 38 4.08 -5.19 -9.28
C VAL A 38 2.54 -5.10 -9.36
N THR A 39 1.89 -5.96 -8.59
CA THR A 39 0.46 -5.95 -8.33
C THR A 39 0.21 -5.47 -6.91
N VAL A 40 -0.59 -4.40 -6.77
CA VAL A 40 -1.06 -3.92 -5.48
C VAL A 40 -2.49 -4.38 -5.25
N THR A 41 -2.77 -4.93 -4.07
CA THR A 41 -4.12 -5.35 -3.65
C THR A 41 -4.56 -4.54 -2.43
N VAL A 42 -5.76 -3.97 -2.50
CA VAL A 42 -6.46 -3.39 -1.36
C VAL A 42 -7.55 -4.36 -0.94
N GLY A 43 -7.47 -4.85 0.30
CA GLY A 43 -8.42 -5.83 0.85
C GLY A 43 -9.01 -5.41 2.19
N GLU A 44 -10.04 -6.12 2.62
CA GLU A 44 -10.77 -5.81 3.85
C GLU A 44 -10.16 -6.47 5.09
N LEU A 45 -10.29 -5.79 6.23
CA LEU A 45 -10.11 -6.33 7.57
C LEU A 45 -11.40 -6.11 8.36
N ASP A 46 -11.60 -6.86 9.45
CA ASP A 46 -12.80 -6.73 10.29
C ASP A 46 -13.03 -5.30 10.78
N ASP A 47 -11.94 -4.60 11.11
CA ASP A 47 -11.87 -3.24 11.63
C ASP A 47 -11.21 -2.23 10.66
N GLY A 48 -10.99 -2.60 9.39
CA GLY A 48 -10.30 -1.72 8.46
C GLY A 48 -10.06 -2.30 7.08
N PHE A 49 -8.89 -1.99 6.54
CA PHE A 49 -8.41 -2.47 5.25
C PHE A 49 -6.89 -2.62 5.30
N TYR A 50 -6.35 -3.40 4.37
CA TYR A 50 -4.91 -3.51 4.17
C TYR A 50 -4.55 -3.11 2.74
N ILE A 51 -3.27 -2.80 2.54
CA ILE A 51 -2.65 -2.67 1.22
C ILE A 51 -1.47 -3.63 1.21
N GLU A 52 -1.43 -4.54 0.24
CA GLU A 52 -0.32 -5.45 0.02
C GLU A 52 0.18 -5.32 -1.43
N ASP A 53 1.44 -5.64 -1.65
CA ASP A 53 2.00 -5.82 -2.98
C ASP A 53 2.76 -7.15 -3.08
N ASP A 54 2.91 -7.65 -4.31
CA ASP A 54 3.63 -8.90 -4.62
C ASP A 54 5.12 -8.67 -4.95
N GLY A 55 5.66 -7.53 -4.53
CA GLY A 55 7.06 -7.17 -4.69
C GLY A 55 8.00 -8.00 -3.81
N PRO A 56 9.32 -7.70 -3.84
CA PRO A 56 10.33 -8.44 -3.09
C PRO A 56 10.22 -8.28 -1.56
N GLY A 57 9.35 -7.38 -1.09
CA GLY A 57 9.25 -6.99 0.31
C GLY A 57 10.39 -6.08 0.76
N ILE A 58 10.42 -5.80 2.06
CA ILE A 58 11.45 -4.98 2.70
C ILE A 58 12.36 -5.92 3.51
N SER A 59 13.67 -5.71 3.48
CA SER A 59 14.59 -6.51 4.27
C SER A 59 14.42 -6.19 5.76
N SER A 60 14.63 -7.18 6.64
CA SER A 60 14.48 -6.96 8.09
C SER A 60 15.46 -5.93 8.66
N GLU A 61 16.56 -5.67 7.95
CA GLU A 61 17.56 -4.67 8.32
C GLU A 61 17.06 -3.24 8.12
N GLU A 62 16.05 -3.04 7.27
CA GLU A 62 15.49 -1.72 6.94
C GLU A 62 14.26 -1.36 7.78
N TYR A 63 13.68 -2.30 8.54
CA TYR A 63 12.40 -2.10 9.23
C TYR A 63 12.39 -0.95 10.23
N ASP A 64 13.51 -0.67 10.88
CA ASP A 64 13.60 0.43 11.84
C ASP A 64 13.67 1.81 11.13
N ASP A 65 14.14 1.83 9.88
CA ASP A 65 14.44 3.06 9.14
C ASP A 65 13.36 3.43 8.10
N ILE A 66 12.42 2.54 7.77
CA ILE A 66 11.43 2.76 6.68
C ILE A 66 10.50 3.97 6.88
N PHE A 67 10.44 4.51 8.10
CA PHE A 67 9.65 5.70 8.43
C PHE A 67 10.49 6.94 8.77
N GLU A 68 11.81 6.84 8.68
CA GLU A 68 12.72 7.98 8.87
C GLU A 68 12.86 8.79 7.56
N ALA A 69 13.06 10.11 7.69
CA ALA A 69 13.02 11.08 6.58
C ALA A 69 14.34 11.83 6.39
#